data_AF-A0A7C4I2V6-F1
#
_entry.id   AF-A0A7C4I2V6-F1
#
_cell.length_a   1.000
_cell.length_b   1.000
_cell.length_c   1.000
_cell.angle_alpha   90.00
_cell.angle_beta   90.00
_cell.angle_gamma   90.00
#
_symmetry.space_group_name_H-M   'P 1'
#
loop_
_entity.id
_entity.type
_entity.pdbx_description
1 polymer ?
#
loop_
_entity_poly.entity_id
_entity_poly.type
_entity_poly.pdbx_seq_one_letter_code
_entity_poly.pdbx_strand_id
1 'polypeptide(L)' 'VQIFESKNFDDYIMYLIHREIEACGAGPLGTLICYAMKKNKTTKVLKLLNSGDTSGPKDYVVGYMAGVIY' A
#
# COMPACT_ATOMS: atom_id res chain seq x y z
N VAL A 1 1.54 1.38 -4.48
CA VAL A 1 0.76 2.64 -4.53
C VAL A 1 -0.55 2.45 -5.26
N GLN A 2 -0.48 2.10 -6.56
CA GLN A 2 -1.64 1.91 -7.43
C GLN A 2 -2.68 0.92 -6.87
N ILE A 3 -2.23 -0.15 -6.19
CA ILE A 3 -3.11 -1.17 -5.61
C ILE A 3 -4.11 -0.63 -4.59
N PHE A 4 -3.71 0.31 -3.74
CA PHE A 4 -4.61 0.84 -2.71
C PHE A 4 -5.77 1.62 -3.34
N GLU A 5 -5.49 2.37 -4.41
CA GLU A 5 -6.49 3.18 -5.12
C GLU A 5 -7.34 2.32 -6.09
N SER A 6 -6.71 1.39 -6.80
CA SER A 6 -7.40 0.44 -7.69
C SER A 6 -8.31 -0.51 -6.92
N LYS A 7 -7.99 -0.78 -5.64
CA LYS A 7 -8.67 -1.78 -4.81
C LYS A 7 -8.64 -3.18 -5.44
N ASN A 8 -7.64 -3.48 -6.28
CA ASN A 8 -7.48 -4.81 -6.84
C ASN A 8 -6.86 -5.74 -5.79
N PHE A 9 -7.70 -6.50 -5.10
CA PHE A 9 -7.28 -7.41 -4.03
C PHE A 9 -6.52 -8.64 -4.57
N ASP A 10 -6.85 -9.12 -5.76
CA ASP A 10 -6.19 -10.31 -6.31
C ASP A 10 -4.74 -9.99 -6.68
N ASP A 11 -4.51 -8.86 -7.35
CA ASP A 11 -3.15 -8.36 -7.64
C ASP A 11 -2.36 -8.12 -6.35
N TYR A 12 -3.03 -7.58 -5.31
CA TYR A 12 -2.41 -7.36 -4.01
C TYR A 12 -1.86 -8.65 -3.40
N ILE A 13 -2.66 -9.72 -3.42
CA ILE A 13 -2.25 -11.03 -2.91
C ILE A 13 -1.15 -11.62 -3.78
N MET A 14 -1.24 -11.53 -5.10
CA MET A 14 -0.21 -12.05 -6.01
C MET A 14 1.15 -11.38 -5.79
N TYR A 15 1.19 -10.06 -5.63
CA TYR A 15 2.45 -9.36 -5.36
C TYR A 15 3.05 -9.69 -3.99
N LEU A 16 2.20 -9.95 -2.97
CA LEU A 16 2.69 -10.43 -1.68
C LEU A 16 3.30 -11.84 -1.80
N ILE A 17 2.63 -12.75 -2.50
CA ILE A 17 3.10 -14.14 -2.69
C ILE A 17 4.42 -14.17 -3.48
N HIS A 18 4.52 -13.38 -4.54
CA HIS A 18 5.73 -13.29 -5.36
C HIS A 18 6.84 -12.41 -4.76
N ARG A 19 6.62 -11.82 -3.57
CA ARG A 19 7.56 -10.91 -2.89
C ARG A 19 7.95 -9.68 -3.73
N GLU A 20 7.05 -9.23 -4.59
CA GLU A 20 7.22 -7.97 -5.33
C GLU A 20 6.96 -6.76 -4.44
N ILE A 21 6.21 -6.95 -3.35
CA ILE A 21 5.97 -5.94 -2.33
C ILE A 21 6.21 -6.52 -0.94
N GLU A 22 6.67 -5.67 -0.03
CA GLU A 22 6.78 -5.96 1.39
C GLU A 22 6.11 -4.83 2.19
N ALA A 23 5.30 -5.21 3.16
CA ALA A 23 4.67 -4.27 4.08
C ALA A 23 4.49 -4.92 5.45
N CYS A 24 5.01 -4.30 6.51
CA CYS A 24 4.84 -4.77 7.89
C CYS A 24 3.36 -4.83 8.32
N GLY A 25 2.48 -4.11 7.62
CA GLY A 25 1.04 -4.11 7.79
C GLY A 25 0.26 -4.79 6.65
N ALA A 26 0.82 -5.79 5.97
CA ALA A 26 0.18 -6.40 4.80
C ALA A 26 -1.23 -6.96 5.09
N GLY A 27 -1.40 -7.73 6.15
CA GLY A 27 -2.73 -8.25 6.54
C GLY A 27 -3.77 -7.16 6.80
N PRO A 28 -3.49 -6.18 7.68
CA PRO A 28 -4.37 -5.03 7.91
C PRO A 28 -4.66 -4.22 6.63
N LEU A 29 -3.66 -3.98 5.78
CA LEU A 29 -3.84 -3.26 4.51
C LEU A 29 -4.77 -4.01 3.56
N GLY A 30 -4.59 -5.33 3.41
CA GLY A 30 -5.51 -6.18 2.64
C GLY A 30 -6.94 -6.14 3.17
N THR A 31 -7.10 -6.15 4.50
CA THR A 31 -8.42 -6.03 5.14
C THR A 31 -9.10 -4.70 4.80
N LEU A 32 -8.35 -3.60 4.81
CA LEU A 32 -8.85 -2.27 4.42
C LEU A 32 -9.25 -2.19 2.95
N ILE A 33 -8.46 -2.82 2.05
CA ILE A 33 -8.81 -2.93 0.62
C ILE A 33 -10.12 -3.70 0.44
N CYS A 34 -10.25 -4.88 1.09
CA CYS A 34 -11.49 -5.66 1.06
C CYS A 34 -12.68 -4.86 1.61
N TYR A 35 -12.49 -4.12 2.70
CA TYR A 35 -13.53 -3.27 3.28
C TYR A 35 -13.98 -2.21 2.27
N ALA A 36 -13.04 -1.51 1.64
CA ALA A 36 -13.36 -0.48 0.66
C ALA A 36 -14.13 -1.05 -0.54
N MET A 37 -13.75 -2.23 -1.05
CA MET A 37 -14.49 -2.92 -2.12
C MET A 37 -15.91 -3.28 -1.68
N LYS A 38 -16.05 -3.96 -0.53
CA LYS A 38 -17.35 -4.43 -0.02
C LYS A 38 -18.33 -3.30 0.29
N LYS A 39 -17.82 -2.12 0.64
CA LYS A 39 -18.63 -0.94 0.94
C LYS A 39 -18.70 0.07 -0.21
N ASN A 40 -18.17 -0.29 -1.38
CA ASN A 40 -18.06 0.59 -2.55
C ASN A 40 -17.51 1.98 -2.20
N LYS A 41 -16.47 2.00 -1.36
CA LYS A 41 -15.81 3.22 -0.87
C LYS A 41 -14.66 3.61 -1.78
N THR A 42 -14.38 4.91 -1.81
CA THR A 42 -13.25 5.44 -2.56
C THR A 42 -12.01 5.38 -1.68
N THR A 43 -10.87 5.12 -2.32
CA THR A 43 -9.57 5.06 -1.67
C THR A 43 -8.65 6.05 -2.37
N LYS A 44 -7.83 6.76 -1.61
CA LYS A 44 -6.87 7.73 -2.14
C LYS A 44 -5.58 7.70 -1.34
N VAL A 45 -4.45 7.72 -2.03
CA VAL A 45 -3.15 7.93 -1.42
C VAL A 45 -2.93 9.43 -1.24
N LEU A 46 -2.69 9.85 0.01
CA LEU A 46 -2.49 11.25 0.38
C LEU A 46 -1.02 11.66 0.26
N LYS A 47 -0.12 10.75 0.64
CA LYS A 47 1.33 11.01 0.65
C LYS A 47 2.13 9.72 0.56
N LEU A 48 3.28 9.83 -0.09
CA LEU A 48 4.32 8.80 -0.16
C LEU A 48 5.66 9.43 0.18
N LEU A 49 6.44 8.72 0.97
CA LEU A 49 7.80 9.08 1.37
C LEU A 49 8.62 7.80 1.53
N ASN A 50 9.93 7.94 1.66
CA ASN A 50 10.81 6.85 2.10
C ASN A 50 11.84 7.35 3.11
N SER A 51 12.47 6.43 3.85
CA SER A 51 13.46 6.76 4.88
C SER A 51 14.72 7.45 4.32
N GLY A 52 15.00 7.35 3.02
CA GLY A 52 16.11 8.04 2.36
C GLY A 52 15.79 9.48 1.95
N ASP A 53 14.55 9.95 2.08
CA ASP A 53 14.17 11.33 1.73
C ASP A 53 14.70 12.38 2.72
N THR A 54 15.30 11.97 3.84
CA THR A 54 15.94 12.87 4.81
C THR A 54 17.40 13.18 4.48
N SER A 55 18.16 12.17 4.01
CA SER A 55 19.55 12.21 3.53
C SER A 55 20.09 10.77 3.51
N GLY A 56 20.82 10.39 2.46
CA GLY A 56 21.49 9.08 2.37
C GLY A 56 21.26 8.34 1.04
N PRO A 57 21.90 7.17 0.87
CA PRO A 57 21.70 6.30 -0.29
C PRO A 57 20.26 5.76 -0.33
N LYS A 58 19.71 5.57 -1.54
CA LYS A 58 18.35 5.01 -1.73
C LYS A 58 18.34 3.52 -2.04
N ASP A 59 19.47 2.86 -1.85
CA ASP A 59 19.65 1.43 -2.16
C ASP A 59 18.86 0.53 -1.18
N TYR A 60 18.69 0.98 0.06
CA TYR A 60 17.94 0.28 1.12
C TYR A 60 17.14 1.29 1.94
N VAL A 61 15.87 1.45 1.60
CA VAL A 61 14.96 2.40 2.27
C VAL A 61 13.63 1.75 2.63
N VAL A 62 13.01 2.24 3.69
CA VAL A 62 11.64 1.86 4.08
C VAL A 62 10.67 2.88 3.47
N GLY A 63 9.66 2.39 2.76
CA GLY A 63 8.58 3.21 2.23
C GLY A 63 7.51 3.53 3.27
N TYR A 64 7.00 4.75 3.23
CA TYR A 64 5.88 5.23 4.05
C TYR A 64 4.75 5.72 3.15
N MET A 65 3.52 5.34 3.48
CA MET A 65 2.33 5.76 2.76
C MET A 65 1.25 6.22 3.74
N ALA A 66 0.65 7.37 3.46
CA ALA A 66 -0.60 7.80 4.06
C ALA A 66 -1.73 7.65 3.04
N GLY A 67 -2.85 7.02 3.43
CA GLY A 67 -4.02 6.82 2.59
C GLY A 67 -5.31 7.06 3.35
N VAL A 68 -6.39 7.33 2.62
CA VAL A 68 -7.73 7.58 3.15
C VAL A 68 -8.76 6.71 2.43
N ILE A 69 -9.79 6.32 3.17
CA ILE A 69 -11.01 5.67 2.66
C ILE A 69 -12.19 6.59 2.98
N TYR A 70 -13.01 6.95 2.00
CA TYR A 70 -14.15 7.87 2.17
C TYR A 70 -15.38 7.43 1.37
#